data_AF-A0A6M5YJW9-F1
#
_entry.id   AF-A0A6M5YJW9-F1
#
_cell.length_a   1.000
_cell.length_b   1.000
_cell.length_c   1.000
_cell.angle_alpha   90.00
_cell.angle_beta   90.00
_cell.angle_gamma   90.00
#
_symmetry.space_group_name_H-M   'P 1'
#
loop_
_entity.id
_entity.type
_entity.pdbx_description
1 polymer ?
#
loop_
_entity_poly.entity_id
_entity_poly.type
_entity_poly.pdbx_seq_one_letter_code
_entity_poly.pdbx_strand_id
1 'polypeptide(L)'
;MGLMSVNICSTDDLATQTALLDALAALGARPEDDSPLDVPLPTGLSGFRVGFETLTVFVDAWCVDLEGPDELVRRVLAELNRAG
;
A
#
# COMPACT_ATOMS: atom_id res chain seq x y z
N MET A 1 -14.49 -7.98 -11.91
CA MET A 1 -13.79 -7.20 -10.87
C MET A 1 -13.06 -6.08 -11.59
N GLY A 2 -13.28 -4.82 -11.19
CA GLY A 2 -12.53 -3.70 -11.73
C GLY A 2 -11.12 -3.67 -11.14
N LEU A 3 -10.25 -2.89 -11.78
CA LEU A 3 -9.00 -2.42 -11.18
C LEU A 3 -9.19 -0.96 -10.82
N MET A 4 -8.71 -0.58 -9.64
CA MET A 4 -8.67 0.78 -9.14
C MET A 4 -7.21 1.16 -8.91
N SER A 5 -6.85 2.36 -9.35
CA SER A 5 -5.62 3.04 -8.92
C SER A 5 -6.01 4.27 -8.12
N VAL A 6 -5.32 4.49 -7.00
CA VAL A 6 -5.48 5.66 -6.14
C VAL A 6 -4.12 6.23 -5.79
N ASN A 7 -4.01 7.55 -5.91
CA ASN A 7 -2.81 8.26 -5.61
C ASN A 7 -2.92 8.98 -4.25
N ILE A 8 -1.97 8.70 -3.36
CA ILE A 8 -1.88 9.24 -2.01
C ILE A 8 -0.69 10.20 -1.97
N CYS A 9 -0.96 11.49 -2.14
CA CYS A 9 0.07 12.53 -2.09
C CYS A 9 0.33 13.01 -0.66
N SER A 10 1.05 12.19 0.11
CA SER A 10 1.61 12.51 1.44
C SER A 10 2.90 11.72 1.72
N THR A 11 3.70 11.37 0.70
CA THR A 11 4.89 10.51 0.88
C THR A 11 5.94 11.11 1.85
N ASP A 12 6.05 12.44 1.94
CA ASP A 12 7.02 13.10 2.83
C ASP A 12 6.68 12.88 4.32
N ASP A 13 5.47 12.42 4.59
CA ASP A 13 4.99 12.14 5.92
C ASP A 13 5.26 10.67 6.28
N LEU A 14 6.36 10.42 7.00
CA LEU A 14 6.73 9.10 7.49
C LEU A 14 5.60 8.42 8.28
N ALA A 15 4.71 9.19 8.90
CA ALA A 15 3.54 8.63 9.60
C ALA A 15 2.52 8.05 8.60
N THR A 16 2.33 8.67 7.43
CA THR A 16 1.48 8.12 6.36
C THR A 16 2.04 6.80 5.82
N GLN A 17 3.36 6.71 5.59
CA GLN A 17 3.97 5.45 5.13
C GLN A 17 3.89 4.35 6.19
N THR A 18 4.08 4.72 7.46
CA THR A 18 3.93 3.79 8.59
C THR A 18 2.48 3.30 8.70
N ALA A 19 1.50 4.19 8.60
CA ALA A 19 0.08 3.86 8.62
C ALA A 19 -0.32 2.96 7.43
N LEU A 20 0.29 3.16 6.25
CA LEU A 20 0.09 2.28 5.11
C LEU A 20 0.63 0.88 5.35
N LEU A 21 1.84 0.75 5.91
CA LEU A 21 2.40 -0.56 6.26
C LEU A 21 1.57 -1.26 7.33
N ASP A 22 1.08 -0.52 8.34
CA ASP A 22 0.20 -1.06 9.37
C ASP A 22 -1.13 -1.55 8.77
N ALA A 23 -1.75 -0.76 7.89
CA ALA A 23 -2.96 -1.14 7.16
C ALA A 23 -2.74 -2.42 6.31
N LEU A 24 -1.62 -2.51 5.60
CA LEU A 24 -1.26 -3.69 4.83
C LEU A 24 -1.03 -4.91 5.73
N ALA A 25 -0.35 -4.74 6.86
CA ALA A 25 -0.12 -5.79 7.84
C ALA A 25 -1.43 -6.28 8.49
N ALA A 26 -2.35 -5.37 8.82
CA ALA A 26 -3.68 -5.68 9.37
C ALA A 26 -4.53 -6.49 8.40
N LEU A 27 -4.38 -6.23 7.08
CA LEU A 27 -5.04 -7.00 6.02
C LEU A 27 -4.35 -8.35 5.73
N GLY A 28 -3.20 -8.62 6.37
CA GLY A 28 -2.42 -9.84 6.14
C GLY A 28 -1.65 -9.82 4.83
N ALA A 29 -1.36 -8.63 4.29
CA ALA A 29 -0.56 -8.48 3.09
C ALA A 29 0.85 -9.06 3.29
N ARG A 30 1.39 -9.65 2.23
CA ARG A 30 2.77 -10.15 2.16
C ARG A 30 3.42 -9.61 0.90
N PRO A 31 4.65 -9.10 0.96
CA PRO A 31 5.35 -8.69 -0.24
C PRO A 31 5.56 -9.91 -1.15
N GLU A 32 5.42 -9.74 -2.46
CA GLU A 32 5.58 -10.82 -3.45
C GLU A 32 7.05 -11.19 -3.65
N ASP A 33 7.92 -10.19 -3.53
CA ASP A 33 9.36 -10.36 -3.42
C ASP A 33 9.66 -10.38 -1.92
N ASP A 34 10.44 -11.35 -1.40
CA ASP A 34 10.77 -11.50 0.04
C ASP A 34 11.61 -10.32 0.61
N SER A 35 11.56 -9.19 -0.08
CA SER A 35 12.14 -7.91 0.28
C SER A 35 11.57 -7.42 1.63
N PRO A 36 12.45 -7.05 2.57
CA PRO A 36 12.02 -6.48 3.84
C PRO A 36 11.32 -5.14 3.60
N LEU A 37 10.14 -5.00 4.19
CA LEU A 37 9.39 -3.75 4.20
C LEU A 37 9.81 -2.94 5.42
N ASP A 38 10.45 -1.81 5.17
CA ASP A 38 10.89 -0.88 6.22
C ASP A 38 10.39 0.54 5.89
N VAL A 39 10.35 1.42 6.88
CA VAL A 39 10.00 2.84 6.70
C VAL A 39 11.30 3.66 6.77
N PRO A 40 11.60 4.50 5.77
CA PRO A 40 10.77 4.84 4.61
C PRO A 40 10.69 3.72 3.57
N LEU A 41 9.52 3.59 2.94
CA LEU A 41 9.31 2.69 1.83
C LEU A 41 10.32 3.01 0.71
N PRO A 42 10.96 1.99 0.12
CA PRO A 42 11.85 2.21 -1.00
C PRO A 42 11.07 2.78 -2.19
N THR A 43 11.62 3.81 -2.84
CA THR A 43 11.08 4.33 -4.10
C THR A 43 11.10 3.23 -5.15
N GLY A 44 10.00 3.10 -5.89
CA GLY A 44 9.83 2.09 -6.92
C GLY A 44 8.53 1.31 -6.76
N LEU A 45 8.46 0.17 -7.46
CA LEU A 45 7.29 -0.68 -7.53
C LEU A 45 7.43 -1.86 -6.58
N SER A 46 6.44 -2.05 -5.70
CA SER A 46 6.37 -3.19 -4.77
C SER A 46 5.04 -3.94 -4.97
N GLY A 47 5.12 -5.26 -5.13
CA GLY A 47 3.94 -6.14 -5.20
C GLY A 47 3.60 -6.70 -3.83
N PHE A 48 2.32 -6.72 -3.49
CA PHE A 48 1.79 -7.27 -2.25
C PHE A 48 0.66 -8.24 -2.56
N ARG A 49 0.64 -9.39 -1.88
CA ARG A 49 -0.43 -10.37 -1.96
C ARG A 49 -1.27 -10.35 -0.68
N VAL A 50 -2.58 -10.26 -0.86
CA VAL A 50 -3.59 -10.39 0.20
C VAL A 50 -4.50 -11.56 -0.17
N GLY A 51 -4.26 -12.71 0.44
CA GLY A 51 -4.92 -13.96 0.03
C GLY A 51 -4.58 -14.33 -1.42
N PHE A 52 -5.56 -14.25 -2.32
CA PHE A 52 -5.39 -14.51 -3.76
C PHE A 52 -5.31 -13.23 -4.60
N GLU A 53 -5.51 -12.07 -3.98
CA GLU A 53 -5.49 -10.78 -4.66
C GLU A 53 -4.09 -10.17 -4.60
N THR A 54 -3.74 -9.42 -5.65
CA THR A 54 -2.47 -8.68 -5.73
C THR A 54 -2.76 -7.19 -5.69
N LEU A 55 -2.00 -6.47 -4.88
CA LEU A 55 -1.94 -5.02 -4.80
C LEU A 55 -0.54 -4.58 -5.19
N THR A 56 -0.45 -3.64 -6.10
CA THR A 56 0.78 -2.99 -6.49
C THR A 56 0.87 -1.64 -5.81
N VAL A 57 2.01 -1.36 -5.16
CA VAL A 57 2.29 -0.11 -4.48
C VAL A 57 3.47 0.54 -5.20
N PHE A 58 3.26 1.71 -5.79
CA PHE A 58 4.31 2.49 -6.41
C PHE A 58 4.64 3.70 -5.53
N VAL A 59 5.89 3.84 -5.13
CA VAL A 59 6.37 4.96 -4.31
C VAL A 59 7.31 5.83 -5.14
N ASP A 60 6.97 7.11 -5.29
CA ASP A 60 7.86 8.12 -5.85
C ASP A 60 8.23 9.15 -4.75
N ALA A 61 9.03 10.16 -5.08
CA ALA A 61 9.45 11.24 -4.19
C ALA A 61 8.28 12.06 -3.60
N TRP A 62 7.06 11.97 -4.14
CA TRP A 62 5.95 12.84 -3.76
C TRP A 62 4.68 12.12 -3.33
N CYS A 63 4.38 10.96 -3.91
CA CYS A 63 3.12 10.25 -3.67
C CYS A 63 3.33 8.73 -3.66
N VAL A 64 2.38 8.02 -3.03
CA VAL A 64 2.24 6.57 -3.11
C VAL A 64 1.02 6.25 -3.96
N ASP A 65 1.19 5.47 -5.03
CA ASP A 65 0.10 4.93 -5.83
C ASP A 65 -0.23 3.52 -5.39
N LEU A 66 -1.51 3.22 -5.19
CA LEU A 66 -2.00 1.87 -4.92
C LEU A 66 -2.85 1.44 -6.11
N GLU A 67 -2.46 0.35 -6.77
CA GLU A 67 -3.18 -0.26 -7.87
C GLU A 67 -3.56 -1.70 -7.53
N GLY A 68 -4.82 -2.08 -7.74
CA GLY A 68 -5.27 -3.45 -7.52
C GLY A 68 -6.78 -3.61 -7.68
N PRO A 69 -7.35 -4.75 -7.27
CA PRO A 69 -8.80 -4.95 -7.25
C PRO A 69 -9.50 -3.84 -6.45
N ASP A 70 -10.59 -3.29 -6.98
CA ASP A 70 -11.35 -2.20 -6.34
C ASP A 70 -11.64 -2.45 -4.85
N GLU A 71 -12.09 -3.67 -4.51
CA GLU A 71 -12.41 -4.01 -3.13
C GLU A 71 -11.17 -4.03 -2.24
N LEU A 72 -10.05 -4.54 -2.73
CA LEU A 72 -8.80 -4.55 -1.99
C LEU A 72 -8.27 -3.13 -1.76
N VAL A 73 -8.25 -2.29 -2.80
CA VAL A 73 -7.82 -0.89 -2.68
C VAL A 73 -8.70 -0.14 -1.68
N ARG A 74 -10.03 -0.32 -1.75
CA ARG A 74 -10.97 0.29 -0.78
C ARG A 74 -10.73 -0.19 0.65
N ARG A 75 -10.40 -1.46 0.86
CA ARG A 75 -10.08 -2.00 2.19
C ARG A 75 -8.79 -1.40 2.74
N VAL A 76 -7.75 -1.27 1.91
CA VAL A 76 -6.49 -0.61 2.31
C VAL A 76 -6.75 0.85 2.70
N LEU A 77 -7.50 1.60 1.88
CA LEU A 77 -7.87 2.98 2.19
C LEU A 77 -8.72 3.09 3.46
N ALA A 78 -9.60 2.13 3.74
CA ALA A 78 -10.41 2.12 4.95
C ALA A 78 -9.54 1.91 6.19
N GLU A 79 -8.57 0.98 6.16
CA GLU A 79 -7.63 0.77 7.26
C GLU A 79 -6.68 1.97 7.44
N LEU A 80 -6.19 2.56 6.34
CA LEU A 80 -5.36 3.76 6.39
C LEU A 80 -6.07 4.93 7.10
N ASN A 81 -7.35 5.15 6.82
CA ASN A 81 -8.17 6.17 7.50
C ASN A 81 -8.48 5.83 8.97
N ARG A 82 -8.26 4.59 9.42
CA ARG A 82 -8.39 4.21 10.84
C ARG A 82 -7.08 4.37 11.59
N ALA A 83 -5.95 4.27 10.89
CA ALA A 83 -4.60 4.35 11.45
C ALA A 83 -4.07 5.79 11.54
N GLY A 84 -4.60 6.74 10.76
CA GLY A 84 -4.34 8.18 10.84
C GLY A 84 -5.30 8.93 11.75
#